data_AF-A0AAV8YXD8-F1
#
_entry.id   AF-A0AAV8YXD8-F1
#
_cell.length_a   1.000
_cell.length_b   1.000
_cell.length_c   1.000
_cell.angle_alpha   90.00
_cell.angle_beta   90.00
_cell.angle_gamma   90.00
#
_symmetry.space_group_name_H-M   'P 1'
#
loop_
_entity.id
_entity.type
_entity.pdbx_description
1 polymer ?
#
loop_
_entity_poly.entity_id
_entity_poly.type
_entity_poly.pdbx_seq_one_letter_code
_entity_poly.pdbx_strand_id
1 'polypeptide(L)'
;FSPLVSLKISHPVHLVRLESANDEILIVSEIRRDGLVSELRMQCVYETEPELRLSRLLRKKRFEEAEKFARTFNIDAAVVLKARAQVYADKTVCTAEDVADLLKILDSVDDGHFKVQCCMNVECGNAEDLRRVLSYGSAITPKSHSPNREAVLLLQGFVIDSLHKLDTYMAIHPTYDTQSWSSFSTCNLLDKMRTLLKNLQIEEATIICARLDSKTTGMLTEENIEEILSILNNLPTSIYQSFLPTFVPLTMSYVPSALPLFVKWLQNKVYQLEKRDSFNFPDNGIRFSEFILKLLKVGDKADISFQRQCTLNKEGLDKLSTLMEALKGLRRLKNEFRLNVPLSEYLKGPKALVKTLLNIAMAPEEYDCFLKEFLHKFMIQNQIEPDEIFLQEIKVRNNNNNK
;
A
#
# COMPACT_ATOMS: atom_id res chain seq x y z
N PHE A 1 -34.55 -3.23 49.18
CA PHE A 1 -33.39 -4.14 49.16
C PHE A 1 -33.71 -5.34 50.03
N SER A 2 -33.95 -6.50 49.42
CA SER A 2 -34.11 -7.76 50.16
C SER A 2 -32.73 -8.28 50.55
N PRO A 3 -32.48 -8.68 51.81
CA PRO A 3 -31.19 -9.26 52.18
C PRO A 3 -31.00 -10.60 51.46
N LEU A 4 -29.93 -10.72 50.66
CA LEU A 4 -29.57 -11.94 49.92
C LEU A 4 -29.06 -13.05 50.85
N VAL A 5 -28.35 -12.70 51.92
CA VAL A 5 -27.85 -13.63 52.94
C VAL A 5 -27.87 -12.95 54.31
N SER A 6 -28.23 -13.67 55.37
CA SER A 6 -28.16 -13.21 56.75
C SER A 6 -27.32 -14.17 57.58
N LEU A 7 -26.26 -13.66 58.20
CA LEU A 7 -25.39 -14.41 59.11
C LEU A 7 -25.76 -14.09 60.56
N LYS A 8 -26.04 -15.13 61.35
CA LYS A 8 -26.23 -14.99 62.80
C LYS A 8 -24.87 -14.91 63.48
N ILE A 9 -24.63 -13.80 64.17
CA ILE A 9 -23.37 -13.52 64.85
C ILE A 9 -23.62 -13.51 66.37
N SER A 10 -22.79 -14.22 67.12
CA SER A 10 -22.98 -14.43 68.58
C SER A 10 -22.15 -13.48 69.47
N HIS A 11 -21.25 -12.69 68.89
CA HIS A 11 -20.26 -11.85 69.59
C HIS A 11 -20.13 -10.49 68.88
N PRO A 12 -19.59 -9.43 69.51
CA PRO A 12 -19.25 -8.20 68.81
C PRO A 12 -18.24 -8.48 67.68
N VAL A 13 -18.50 -7.92 66.50
CA VAL A 13 -17.73 -8.16 65.28
C VAL A 13 -17.30 -6.86 64.64
N HIS A 14 -16.07 -6.85 64.13
CA HIS A 14 -15.54 -5.83 63.25
C HIS A 14 -15.49 -6.35 61.81
N LEU A 15 -16.06 -5.59 60.89
CA LEU A 15 -15.98 -5.86 59.46
C LEU A 15 -14.72 -5.19 58.90
N VAL A 16 -13.85 -5.99 58.31
CA VAL A 16 -12.64 -5.51 57.64
C VAL A 16 -12.79 -5.78 56.15
N ARG A 17 -12.74 -4.71 55.36
CA ARG A 17 -12.68 -4.79 53.89
C ARG A 17 -11.23 -4.63 53.47
N LEU A 18 -10.66 -5.67 52.87
CA LEU A 18 -9.29 -5.61 52.34
C LEU A 18 -9.29 -4.85 51.02
N GLU A 19 -8.48 -3.79 50.92
CA GLU A 19 -8.33 -3.01 49.68
C GLU A 19 -7.78 -3.84 48.51
N SER A 20 -7.03 -4.91 48.80
CA SER A 20 -6.48 -5.84 47.80
C SER A 20 -7.44 -6.95 47.38
N ALA A 21 -8.56 -7.14 48.09
CA ALA A 21 -9.55 -8.19 47.84
C ALA A 21 -10.97 -7.63 48.04
N ASN A 22 -11.42 -6.82 47.08
CA ASN A 22 -12.72 -6.11 47.12
C ASN A 22 -13.96 -7.00 47.32
N ASP A 23 -13.81 -8.32 47.16
CA ASP A 23 -14.87 -9.33 47.17
C ASP A 23 -14.81 -10.26 48.40
N GLU A 24 -13.86 -10.07 49.32
CA GLU A 24 -13.71 -10.87 50.54
C GLU A 24 -14.05 -10.00 51.76
N ILE A 25 -15.06 -10.41 52.53
CA ILE A 25 -15.43 -9.75 53.78
C ILE A 25 -14.81 -10.55 54.92
N LEU A 26 -13.87 -9.94 55.63
CA LEU A 26 -13.32 -10.49 56.86
C LEU A 26 -14.15 -10.03 58.05
N ILE A 27 -14.63 -11.01 58.79
CA ILE A 27 -15.35 -10.88 60.04
C ILE A 27 -14.35 -11.19 61.14
N VAL A 28 -13.99 -10.18 61.92
CA VAL A 28 -13.15 -10.35 63.10
C VAL A 28 -14.05 -10.28 64.33
N SER A 29 -14.10 -11.36 65.10
CA SER A 29 -14.89 -11.47 66.32
C SER A 29 -14.00 -11.58 67.54
N GLU A 30 -14.35 -10.83 68.58
CA GLU A 30 -13.64 -10.84 69.86
C GLU A 30 -14.44 -11.68 70.86
N ILE A 31 -13.85 -12.77 71.37
CA ILE A 31 -14.48 -13.66 72.33
C ILE A 31 -13.91 -13.39 73.71
N ARG A 32 -14.73 -12.80 74.58
CA ARG A 32 -14.36 -12.48 75.96
C ARG A 32 -14.78 -13.59 76.92
N ARG A 33 -13.89 -13.93 77.86
CA ARG A 33 -14.19 -14.75 79.04
C ARG A 33 -13.80 -13.95 80.28
N ASP A 34 -14.71 -13.86 81.24
CA ASP A 34 -14.50 -13.13 82.51
C ASP A 34 -14.03 -11.67 82.33
N GLY A 35 -14.52 -10.99 81.28
CA GLY A 35 -14.17 -9.60 80.99
C GLY A 35 -12.83 -9.40 80.27
N LEU A 36 -12.04 -10.46 80.06
CA LEU A 36 -10.77 -10.42 79.32
C LEU A 36 -10.94 -11.03 77.92
N VAL A 37 -10.19 -10.50 76.95
CA VAL A 37 -10.14 -11.05 75.59
C VAL A 37 -9.47 -12.42 75.64
N SER A 38 -10.22 -13.47 75.34
CA SER A 38 -9.72 -14.85 75.43
C SER A 38 -9.34 -15.42 74.05
N GLU A 39 -10.04 -15.03 72.99
CA GLU A 39 -9.80 -15.49 71.63
C GLU A 39 -10.16 -14.40 70.63
N LEU A 40 -9.31 -14.23 69.62
CA LEU A 40 -9.63 -13.45 68.42
C LEU A 40 -9.93 -14.44 67.30
N ARG A 41 -11.14 -14.39 66.77
CA ARG A 41 -11.57 -15.29 65.69
C ARG A 41 -11.79 -14.51 64.41
N MET A 42 -11.06 -14.91 63.39
CA MET A 42 -11.11 -14.33 62.05
C MET A 42 -11.83 -15.31 61.11
N GLN A 43 -12.92 -14.86 60.50
CA GLN A 43 -13.74 -15.63 59.57
C GLN A 43 -13.83 -14.88 58.24
N CYS A 44 -13.67 -15.58 57.13
CA CYS A 44 -13.82 -15.00 55.79
C CYS A 44 -15.13 -15.49 55.18
N VAL A 45 -15.98 -14.55 54.75
CA VAL A 45 -17.17 -14.85 53.96
C VAL A 45 -16.82 -14.65 52.50
N TYR A 46 -16.98 -15.72 51.72
CA TYR A 46 -16.81 -15.69 50.28
C TYR A 46 -18.01 -16.37 49.59
N GLU A 47 -18.29 -15.90 48.39
CA GLU A 47 -19.43 -16.29 47.58
C GLU A 47 -19.28 -17.71 46.99
N THR A 48 -20.37 -18.47 47.00
CA THR A 48 -20.42 -19.91 46.66
C THR A 48 -20.83 -20.21 45.22
N GLU A 49 -21.20 -19.22 44.42
CA GLU A 49 -21.57 -19.45 43.02
C GLU A 49 -20.33 -19.96 42.23
N PRO A 50 -20.39 -21.18 41.66
CA PRO A 50 -19.25 -21.78 40.98
C PRO A 50 -18.65 -20.90 39.88
N GLU A 51 -19.49 -20.19 39.13
CA GLU A 51 -19.11 -19.29 38.04
C GLU A 51 -18.29 -18.09 38.56
N LEU A 52 -18.69 -17.51 39.69
CA LEU A 52 -17.97 -16.40 40.33
C LEU A 52 -16.69 -16.87 41.01
N ARG A 53 -16.66 -18.10 41.53
CA ARG A 53 -15.41 -18.69 42.03
C ARG A 53 -14.43 -18.98 40.89
N LEU A 54 -14.91 -19.49 39.76
CA LEU A 54 -14.09 -19.75 38.59
C LEU A 54 -13.52 -18.46 38.01
N SER A 55 -14.34 -17.41 37.84
CA SER A 55 -13.88 -16.11 37.34
C SER A 55 -12.74 -15.52 38.20
N ARG A 56 -12.81 -15.70 39.52
CA ARG A 56 -11.74 -15.32 40.45
C ARG A 56 -10.46 -16.14 40.23
N LEU A 57 -10.56 -17.46 40.03
CA LEU A 57 -9.39 -18.30 39.74
C LEU A 57 -8.72 -17.89 38.43
N LEU A 58 -9.51 -17.56 37.40
CA LEU A 58 -9.02 -17.04 36.12
C LEU A 58 -8.35 -15.68 36.28
N ARG A 59 -8.94 -14.75 37.04
CA ARG A 59 -8.33 -13.44 37.34
C ARG A 59 -7.00 -13.58 38.10
N LYS A 60 -6.89 -14.56 39.00
CA LYS A 60 -5.65 -14.89 39.73
C LYS A 60 -4.68 -15.74 38.89
N LYS A 61 -4.98 -16.04 37.62
CA LYS A 61 -4.18 -16.86 36.69
C LYS A 61 -3.86 -18.27 37.23
N ARG A 62 -4.70 -18.82 38.11
CA ARG A 62 -4.54 -20.19 38.68
C ARG A 62 -5.22 -21.22 37.77
N PHE A 63 -4.69 -21.42 36.58
CA PHE A 63 -5.35 -22.23 35.53
C PHE A 63 -5.51 -23.70 35.87
N GLU A 64 -4.52 -24.34 36.49
CA GLU A 64 -4.61 -25.76 36.88
C GLU A 64 -5.72 -26.01 37.90
N GLU A 65 -5.88 -25.08 38.85
CA GLU A 65 -6.97 -25.14 39.83
C GLU A 65 -8.31 -24.80 39.20
N ALA A 66 -8.35 -23.83 38.27
CA ALA A 66 -9.53 -23.50 37.51
C ALA A 66 -10.02 -24.70 36.68
N GLU A 67 -9.13 -25.47 36.05
CA GLU A 67 -9.47 -26.69 35.32
C GLU A 67 -10.04 -27.77 36.24
N LYS A 68 -9.39 -28.04 37.38
CA LYS A 68 -9.88 -29.01 38.37
C LYS A 68 -11.25 -28.58 38.92
N PHE A 69 -11.42 -27.29 39.19
CA PHE A 69 -12.67 -26.71 39.65
C PHE A 69 -13.77 -26.84 38.59
N ALA A 70 -13.50 -26.46 37.34
CA ALA A 70 -14.46 -26.58 36.25
C ALA A 70 -14.94 -28.03 36.06
N ARG A 71 -14.03 -29.01 36.12
CA ARG A 71 -14.38 -30.45 36.08
C ARG A 71 -15.25 -30.87 37.26
N THR A 72 -14.96 -30.39 38.47
CA THR A 72 -15.69 -30.75 39.70
C THR A 72 -17.12 -30.21 39.68
N PHE A 73 -17.32 -29.00 39.14
CA PHE A 73 -18.61 -28.32 39.09
C PHE A 73 -19.31 -28.45 37.72
N ASN A 74 -18.81 -29.32 36.83
CA ASN A 74 -19.33 -29.53 35.48
C ASN A 74 -19.50 -28.25 34.65
N ILE A 75 -18.56 -27.30 34.81
CA ILE A 75 -18.47 -26.07 34.03
C ILE A 75 -17.66 -26.37 32.76
N ASP A 76 -18.03 -25.76 31.64
CA ASP A 76 -17.33 -25.92 30.36
C ASP A 76 -15.84 -25.54 30.47
N ALA A 77 -14.97 -26.52 30.20
CA ALA A 77 -13.53 -26.36 30.22
C ALA A 77 -13.04 -25.33 29.17
N ALA A 78 -13.82 -25.07 28.12
CA ALA A 78 -13.49 -24.07 27.12
C ALA A 78 -13.34 -22.66 27.73
N VAL A 79 -14.07 -22.34 28.80
CA VAL A 79 -13.95 -21.04 29.49
C VAL A 79 -12.55 -20.87 30.09
N VAL A 80 -11.99 -21.93 30.67
CA VAL A 80 -10.64 -21.91 31.25
C VAL A 80 -9.58 -21.83 30.15
N LEU A 81 -9.75 -22.58 29.06
CA LEU A 81 -8.83 -22.55 27.91
C LEU A 81 -8.82 -21.19 27.22
N LYS A 82 -9.99 -20.57 26.99
CA LYS A 82 -10.10 -19.23 26.41
C LYS A 82 -9.43 -18.18 27.30
N ALA A 83 -9.69 -18.22 28.61
CA ALA A 83 -9.04 -17.32 29.56
C ALA A 83 -7.52 -17.51 29.61
N ARG A 84 -7.03 -18.74 29.47
CA ARG A 84 -5.59 -19.03 29.40
C ARG A 84 -4.96 -18.49 28.12
N ALA A 85 -5.61 -18.69 26.97
CA ALA A 85 -5.17 -18.11 25.69
C ALA A 85 -5.14 -16.57 25.73
N GLN A 86 -6.14 -15.96 26.39
CA GLN A 86 -6.23 -14.51 26.52
C GLN A 86 -5.03 -13.91 27.27
N VAL A 87 -4.42 -14.63 28.22
CA VAL A 87 -3.21 -14.14 28.90
C VAL A 87 -2.03 -13.95 27.94
N TYR A 88 -1.91 -14.79 26.91
CA TYR A 88 -0.88 -14.62 25.88
C TYR A 88 -1.25 -13.50 24.90
N ALA A 89 -2.53 -13.39 24.52
CA ALA A 89 -3.00 -12.28 23.69
C ALA A 89 -2.82 -10.90 24.36
N ASP A 90 -3.02 -10.81 25.68
CA ASP A 90 -2.86 -9.56 26.44
C ASP A 90 -1.39 -9.28 26.84
N LYS A 91 -0.47 -10.20 26.53
CA LYS A 91 0.95 -10.03 26.85
C LYS A 91 1.53 -8.95 25.93
N THR A 92 2.36 -8.08 26.49
CA THR A 92 2.97 -6.97 25.73
C THR A 92 3.84 -7.45 24.57
N VAL A 93 4.60 -8.53 24.78
CA VAL A 93 5.40 -9.21 23.76
C VAL A 93 5.46 -10.69 24.08
N CYS A 94 5.07 -11.54 23.13
CA CYS A 94 5.23 -12.98 23.20
C CYS A 94 6.61 -13.43 22.71
N THR A 95 7.19 -14.39 23.43
CA THR A 95 8.36 -15.16 23.03
C THR A 95 7.96 -16.36 22.16
N ALA A 96 8.92 -17.03 21.53
CA ALA A 96 8.67 -18.23 20.74
C ALA A 96 7.99 -19.36 21.55
N GLU A 97 8.33 -19.49 22.84
CA GLU A 97 7.70 -20.46 23.75
C GLU A 97 6.24 -20.09 24.03
N ASP A 98 5.97 -18.80 24.29
CA ASP A 98 4.61 -18.30 24.50
C ASP A 98 3.72 -18.58 23.27
N VAL A 99 4.24 -18.34 22.07
CA VAL A 99 3.52 -18.62 20.82
C VAL A 99 3.26 -20.11 20.66
N ALA A 100 4.26 -20.96 20.91
CA ALA A 100 4.08 -22.40 20.80
C ALA A 100 3.01 -22.93 21.78
N ASP A 101 2.98 -22.42 23.01
CA ASP A 101 1.99 -22.80 24.01
C ASP A 101 0.61 -22.23 23.72
N LEU A 102 0.53 -20.99 23.24
CA LEU A 102 -0.72 -20.40 22.77
C LEU A 102 -1.35 -21.26 21.66
N LEU A 103 -0.59 -21.62 20.63
CA LEU A 103 -1.11 -22.41 19.51
C LEU A 103 -1.65 -23.79 19.97
N LYS A 104 -0.95 -24.46 20.90
CA LYS A 104 -1.45 -25.71 21.51
C LYS A 104 -2.76 -25.52 22.27
N ILE A 105 -2.91 -24.41 23.00
CA ILE A 105 -4.15 -24.08 23.70
C ILE A 105 -5.27 -23.83 22.69
N LEU A 106 -5.00 -23.06 21.64
CA LEU A 106 -5.97 -22.77 20.59
C LEU A 106 -6.42 -24.02 19.85
N ASP A 107 -5.57 -25.02 19.63
CA ASP A 107 -5.95 -26.31 19.05
C ASP A 107 -7.00 -27.05 19.88
N SER A 108 -6.94 -26.90 21.21
CA SER A 108 -7.87 -27.52 22.15
C SER A 108 -9.20 -26.79 22.28
N VAL A 109 -9.32 -25.57 21.74
CA VAL A 109 -10.56 -24.76 21.77
C VAL A 109 -11.43 -25.09 20.57
N ASP A 110 -12.72 -25.37 20.75
CA ASP A 110 -13.67 -25.57 19.64
C ASP A 110 -14.50 -24.31 19.34
N ASP A 111 -13.82 -23.19 19.12
CA ASP A 111 -14.42 -21.89 18.78
C ASP A 111 -13.54 -21.16 17.77
N GLY A 112 -13.88 -21.29 16.49
CA GLY A 112 -13.12 -20.66 15.40
C GLY A 112 -13.07 -19.14 15.50
N HIS A 113 -14.14 -18.49 15.97
CA HIS A 113 -14.17 -17.02 16.10
C HIS A 113 -13.17 -16.56 17.16
N PHE A 114 -13.18 -17.21 18.33
CA PHE A 114 -12.22 -16.92 19.38
C PHE A 114 -10.77 -17.15 18.92
N LYS A 115 -10.49 -18.25 18.21
CA LYS A 115 -9.14 -18.54 17.71
C LYS A 115 -8.61 -17.44 16.79
N VAL A 116 -9.40 -17.03 15.79
CA VAL A 116 -8.96 -15.99 14.84
C VAL A 116 -8.77 -14.66 15.57
N GLN A 117 -9.70 -14.28 16.45
CA GLN A 117 -9.58 -13.04 17.22
C GLN A 117 -8.36 -13.03 18.13
N CYS A 118 -8.04 -14.18 18.76
CA CYS A 118 -6.84 -14.31 19.56
C CYS A 118 -5.58 -14.08 18.71
N CYS A 119 -5.50 -14.66 17.51
CA CYS A 119 -4.36 -14.48 16.62
C CYS A 119 -4.13 -13.02 16.18
N MET A 120 -5.18 -12.20 16.11
CA MET A 120 -5.06 -10.78 15.75
C MET A 120 -4.50 -9.90 16.88
N ASN A 121 -4.71 -10.31 18.13
CA ASN A 121 -4.37 -9.49 19.29
C ASN A 121 -2.96 -9.77 19.84
N VAL A 122 -2.30 -10.83 19.36
CA VAL A 122 -1.00 -11.26 19.89
C VAL A 122 0.11 -10.38 19.32
N GLU A 123 0.82 -9.72 20.22
CA GLU A 123 2.05 -8.99 19.91
C GLU A 123 3.27 -9.93 20.02
N CYS A 124 4.09 -10.01 18.97
CA CYS A 124 5.27 -10.88 18.92
C CYS A 124 6.58 -10.08 18.88
N GLY A 125 7.64 -10.64 19.46
CA GLY A 125 8.95 -9.98 19.48
C GLY A 125 9.73 -10.08 18.17
N ASN A 126 9.30 -10.93 17.24
CA ASN A 126 9.93 -11.11 15.93
C ASN A 126 8.91 -11.47 14.85
N ALA A 127 9.32 -11.31 13.58
CA ALA A 127 8.46 -11.55 12.43
C ALA A 127 8.11 -13.02 12.21
N GLU A 128 8.98 -13.97 12.60
CA GLU A 128 8.73 -15.40 12.38
C GLU A 128 7.60 -15.90 13.27
N ASP A 129 7.62 -15.52 14.54
CA ASP A 129 6.57 -15.83 15.51
C ASP A 129 5.24 -15.17 15.14
N LEU A 130 5.27 -13.89 14.72
CA LEU A 130 4.07 -13.21 14.22
C LEU A 130 3.51 -13.91 12.98
N ARG A 131 4.38 -14.28 12.03
CA ARG A 131 4.00 -15.03 10.84
C ARG A 131 3.37 -16.37 11.22
N ARG A 132 3.89 -17.09 12.21
CA ARG A 132 3.30 -18.36 12.70
C ARG A 132 1.89 -18.16 13.24
N VAL A 133 1.67 -17.15 14.09
CA VAL A 133 0.36 -16.84 14.65
C VAL A 133 -0.65 -16.47 13.57
N LEU A 134 -0.28 -15.55 12.65
CA LEU A 134 -1.14 -15.15 11.55
C LEU A 134 -1.41 -16.31 10.57
N SER A 135 -0.41 -17.15 10.28
CA SER A 135 -0.59 -18.33 9.44
C SER A 135 -1.58 -19.31 10.05
N TYR A 136 -1.49 -19.55 11.36
CA TYR A 136 -2.48 -20.36 12.08
C TYR A 136 -3.87 -19.78 11.94
N GLY A 137 -4.03 -18.48 12.21
CA GLY A 137 -5.30 -17.76 12.07
C GLY A 137 -5.90 -17.88 10.65
N SER A 138 -5.06 -17.79 9.62
CA SER A 138 -5.46 -17.91 8.23
C SER A 138 -5.90 -19.32 7.82
N ALA A 139 -5.45 -20.36 8.53
CA ALA A 139 -5.79 -21.76 8.25
C ALA A 139 -7.10 -22.22 8.90
N ILE A 140 -7.72 -21.39 9.76
CA ILE A 140 -8.96 -21.75 10.46
C ILE A 140 -10.12 -21.78 9.48
N THR A 141 -10.70 -22.96 9.29
CA THR A 141 -11.90 -23.14 8.46
C THR A 141 -13.16 -23.14 9.34
N PRO A 142 -14.14 -22.26 9.08
CA PRO A 142 -15.41 -22.31 9.80
C PRO A 142 -16.18 -23.58 9.47
N LYS A 143 -16.83 -24.17 10.47
CA LYS A 143 -17.72 -25.33 10.27
C LYS A 143 -18.93 -24.91 9.43
N SER A 144 -19.31 -25.74 8.44
CA SER A 144 -20.32 -25.40 7.41
C SER A 144 -21.65 -24.84 7.98
N HIS A 145 -22.05 -25.29 9.17
CA HIS A 145 -23.30 -24.96 9.84
C HIS A 145 -23.16 -24.07 11.10
N SER A 146 -22.00 -23.43 11.32
CA SER A 146 -21.84 -22.58 12.52
C SER A 146 -22.55 -21.22 12.35
N PRO A 147 -23.30 -20.73 13.37
CA PRO A 147 -23.95 -19.41 13.32
C PRO A 147 -22.94 -18.27 13.17
N ASN A 148 -21.68 -18.46 13.58
CA ASN A 148 -20.62 -17.45 13.53
C ASN A 148 -19.78 -17.53 12.25
N ARG A 149 -20.21 -18.29 11.23
CA ARG A 149 -19.40 -18.53 10.02
C ARG A 149 -18.95 -17.24 9.33
N GLU A 150 -19.88 -16.31 9.11
CA GLU A 150 -19.56 -15.04 8.44
C GLU A 150 -18.58 -14.19 9.24
N ALA A 151 -18.77 -14.10 10.57
CA ALA A 151 -17.86 -13.38 11.45
C ALA A 151 -16.44 -13.99 11.43
N VAL A 152 -16.33 -15.32 11.40
CA VAL A 152 -15.03 -16.02 11.26
C VAL A 152 -14.37 -15.67 9.93
N LEU A 153 -15.11 -15.71 8.82
CA LEU A 153 -14.57 -15.39 7.48
C LEU A 153 -14.09 -13.93 7.39
N LEU A 154 -14.83 -12.99 7.99
CA LEU A 154 -14.43 -11.59 8.04
C LEU A 154 -13.13 -11.40 8.83
N LEU A 155 -13.03 -11.97 10.03
CA LEU A 155 -11.81 -11.93 10.84
C LEU A 155 -10.62 -12.61 10.13
N GLN A 156 -10.87 -13.74 9.46
CA GLN A 156 -9.85 -14.44 8.68
C GLN A 156 -9.33 -13.58 7.53
N GLY A 157 -10.20 -12.81 6.87
CA GLY A 157 -9.80 -11.81 5.87
C GLY A 157 -8.81 -10.80 6.44
N PHE A 158 -9.09 -10.24 7.63
CA PHE A 158 -8.16 -9.32 8.30
C PHE A 158 -6.82 -9.96 8.66
N VAL A 159 -6.81 -11.24 9.07
CA VAL A 159 -5.58 -11.98 9.35
C VAL A 159 -4.75 -12.18 8.07
N ILE A 160 -5.40 -12.56 6.96
CA ILE A 160 -4.74 -12.72 5.66
C ILE A 160 -4.15 -11.39 5.18
N ASP A 161 -4.91 -10.29 5.30
CA ASP A 161 -4.44 -8.95 4.95
C ASP A 161 -3.23 -8.55 5.80
N SER A 162 -3.28 -8.83 7.11
CA SER A 162 -2.18 -8.57 8.05
C SER A 162 -0.94 -9.39 7.71
N LEU A 163 -1.11 -10.67 7.34
CA LEU A 163 -0.02 -11.54 6.91
C LEU A 163 0.62 -11.02 5.61
N HIS A 164 -0.19 -10.62 4.64
CA HIS A 164 0.29 -10.02 3.40
C HIS A 164 1.09 -8.73 3.66
N LYS A 165 0.58 -7.86 4.55
CA LYS A 165 1.30 -6.66 4.99
C LYS A 165 2.60 -6.99 5.71
N LEU A 166 2.65 -8.05 6.53
CA LEU A 166 3.87 -8.48 7.21
C LEU A 166 4.95 -8.89 6.19
N ASP A 167 4.57 -9.67 5.18
CA ASP A 167 5.51 -10.07 4.15
C ASP A 167 6.00 -8.87 3.32
N THR A 168 5.12 -7.89 3.05
CA THR A 168 5.51 -6.63 2.40
C THR A 168 6.46 -5.81 3.30
N TYR A 169 6.18 -5.72 4.60
CA TYR A 169 7.04 -5.04 5.58
C TYR A 169 8.43 -5.68 5.63
N MET A 170 8.51 -7.01 5.71
CA MET A 170 9.78 -7.73 5.75
C MET A 170 10.56 -7.65 4.43
N ALA A 171 9.89 -7.39 3.31
CA ALA A 171 10.55 -7.17 2.02
C ALA A 171 11.25 -5.80 1.95
N ILE A 172 10.76 -4.78 2.65
CA ILE A 172 11.36 -3.43 2.69
C ILE A 172 12.24 -3.21 3.93
N HIS A 173 12.02 -3.96 5.01
CA HIS A 173 12.75 -3.87 6.26
C HIS A 173 13.38 -5.23 6.59
N PRO A 174 14.71 -5.39 6.42
CA PRO A 174 15.39 -6.66 6.70
C PRO A 174 15.30 -7.11 8.17
N THR A 175 15.19 -6.14 9.09
CA THR A 175 15.08 -6.39 10.53
C THR A 175 13.69 -6.03 11.04
N TYR A 176 13.09 -6.94 11.81
CA TYR A 176 11.81 -6.69 12.45
C TYR A 176 11.96 -5.76 13.64
N ASP A 177 11.16 -4.71 13.68
CA ASP A 177 11.00 -3.82 14.82
C ASP A 177 9.52 -3.64 15.13
N THR A 178 9.12 -3.92 16.37
CA THR A 178 7.71 -3.91 16.80
C THR A 178 7.06 -2.54 16.61
N GLN A 179 7.80 -1.44 16.87
CA GLN A 179 7.26 -0.09 16.74
C GLN A 179 7.02 0.28 15.27
N SER A 180 8.00 -0.02 14.41
CA SER A 180 7.90 0.20 12.97
C SER A 180 6.81 -0.66 12.34
N TRP A 181 6.68 -1.91 12.77
CA TRP A 181 5.61 -2.81 12.36
C TRP A 181 4.24 -2.27 12.76
N SER A 182 4.05 -1.83 14.00
CA SER A 182 2.79 -1.27 14.49
C SER A 182 2.33 -0.05 13.66
N SER A 183 3.28 0.82 13.29
CA SER A 183 3.00 1.94 12.38
C SER A 183 2.70 1.47 10.95
N PHE A 184 3.35 0.41 10.47
CA PHE A 184 3.15 -0.10 9.11
C PHE A 184 1.85 -0.89 8.93
N SER A 185 1.46 -1.70 9.92
CA SER A 185 0.26 -2.57 9.85
C SER A 185 -1.02 -1.74 9.65
N THR A 186 -1.06 -0.55 10.24
CA THR A 186 -2.17 0.41 10.15
C THR A 186 -2.03 1.39 8.98
N CYS A 187 -0.89 1.44 8.29
CA CYS A 187 -0.66 2.43 7.23
C CYS A 187 -1.41 2.11 5.93
N ASN A 188 -1.68 3.18 5.17
CA ASN A 188 -2.11 3.09 3.78
C ASN A 188 -0.89 2.91 2.87
N LEU A 189 -0.86 1.82 2.09
CA LEU A 189 0.28 1.48 1.24
C LEU A 189 0.51 2.51 0.11
N LEU A 190 -0.52 3.18 -0.40
CA LEU A 190 -0.36 4.25 -1.40
C LEU A 190 0.33 5.47 -0.81
N ASP A 191 -0.09 5.92 0.36
CA ASP A 191 0.52 7.07 1.04
C ASP A 191 1.98 6.78 1.43
N LYS A 192 2.23 5.54 1.87
CA LYS A 192 3.59 5.06 2.14
C LYS A 192 4.43 5.05 0.86
N MET A 193 3.91 4.52 -0.25
CA MET A 193 4.58 4.53 -1.55
C MET A 193 4.91 5.96 -2.02
N ARG A 194 3.96 6.90 -1.90
CA ARG A 194 4.21 8.33 -2.23
C ARG A 194 5.32 8.93 -1.39
N THR A 195 5.33 8.63 -0.09
CA THR A 195 6.39 9.09 0.83
C THR A 195 7.75 8.53 0.44
N LEU A 196 7.83 7.23 0.11
CA LEU A 196 9.08 6.61 -0.34
C LEU A 196 9.59 7.22 -1.66
N LEU A 197 8.71 7.47 -2.63
CA LEU A 197 9.07 8.14 -3.88
C LEU A 197 9.61 9.55 -3.64
N LYS A 198 8.98 10.32 -2.74
CA LYS A 198 9.45 11.68 -2.36
C LYS A 198 10.83 11.63 -1.68
N ASN A 199 11.13 10.56 -0.95
CA ASN A 199 12.40 10.33 -0.26
C ASN A 199 13.47 9.65 -1.13
N LEU A 200 13.23 9.47 -2.44
CA LEU A 200 14.13 8.79 -3.39
C LEU A 200 14.36 7.29 -3.09
N GLN A 201 13.50 6.67 -2.28
CA GLN A 201 13.53 5.24 -1.95
C GLN A 201 12.75 4.44 -3.00
N ILE A 202 13.31 4.36 -4.21
CA ILE A 202 12.61 3.82 -5.39
C ILE A 202 12.44 2.31 -5.32
N GLU A 203 13.42 1.58 -4.78
CA GLU A 203 13.36 0.11 -4.67
C GLU A 203 12.23 -0.30 -3.73
N GLU A 204 12.16 0.32 -2.55
CA GLU A 204 11.11 0.08 -1.57
C GLU A 204 9.74 0.51 -2.11
N ALA A 205 9.65 1.65 -2.81
CA ALA A 205 8.43 2.07 -3.48
C ALA A 205 7.97 1.06 -4.54
N THR A 206 8.92 0.45 -5.28
CA THR A 206 8.64 -0.56 -6.31
C THR A 206 8.11 -1.84 -5.67
N ILE A 207 8.69 -2.27 -4.54
CA ILE A 207 8.22 -3.42 -3.77
C ILE A 207 6.79 -3.19 -3.27
N ILE A 208 6.51 -2.01 -2.67
CA ILE A 208 5.16 -1.68 -2.21
C ILE A 208 4.17 -1.66 -3.39
N CYS A 209 4.56 -1.08 -4.53
CA CYS A 209 3.71 -1.05 -5.72
C CYS A 209 3.36 -2.46 -6.22
N ALA A 210 4.34 -3.37 -6.28
CA ALA A 210 4.11 -4.76 -6.68
C ALA A 210 3.24 -5.55 -5.69
N ARG A 211 3.14 -5.09 -4.44
CA ARG A 211 2.44 -5.76 -3.33
C ARG A 211 1.31 -4.92 -2.76
N LEU A 212 0.65 -4.09 -3.58
CA LEU A 212 -0.56 -3.39 -3.15
C LEU A 212 -1.64 -4.43 -2.79
N ASP A 213 -2.27 -4.25 -1.63
CA ASP A 213 -3.36 -5.12 -1.21
C ASP A 213 -4.63 -4.86 -2.05
N SER A 214 -5.55 -5.84 -2.06
CA SER A 214 -6.78 -5.79 -2.86
C SER A 214 -7.67 -4.59 -2.49
N LYS A 215 -7.71 -4.26 -1.20
CA LYS A 215 -8.44 -3.11 -0.66
C LYS A 215 -7.93 -1.79 -1.22
N THR A 216 -6.62 -1.58 -1.14
CA THR A 216 -5.93 -0.39 -1.64
C THR A 216 -6.07 -0.27 -3.14
N THR A 217 -5.94 -1.39 -3.84
CA THR A 217 -6.10 -1.47 -5.29
C THR A 217 -7.52 -1.12 -5.72
N GLY A 218 -8.54 -1.58 -5.00
CA GLY A 218 -9.95 -1.22 -5.25
C GLY A 218 -10.28 0.25 -4.95
N MET A 219 -9.41 0.96 -4.21
CA MET A 219 -9.55 2.39 -3.92
C MET A 219 -8.68 3.28 -4.82
N LEU A 220 -7.94 2.72 -5.78
CA LEU A 220 -7.13 3.49 -6.70
C LEU A 220 -8.01 4.37 -7.60
N THR A 221 -7.72 5.67 -7.60
CA THR A 221 -8.40 6.66 -8.46
C THR A 221 -7.44 7.31 -9.44
N GLU A 222 -7.97 7.96 -10.48
CA GLU A 222 -7.19 8.79 -11.42
C GLU A 222 -6.41 9.90 -10.72
N GLU A 223 -6.97 10.50 -9.66
CA GLU A 223 -6.29 11.53 -8.85
C GLU A 223 -5.04 10.97 -8.17
N ASN A 224 -5.09 9.72 -7.68
CA ASN A 224 -3.93 9.08 -7.08
C ASN A 224 -2.81 8.87 -8.10
N ILE A 225 -3.17 8.49 -9.33
CA ILE A 225 -2.21 8.31 -10.42
C ILE A 225 -1.61 9.65 -10.83
N GLU A 226 -2.43 10.70 -10.96
CA GLU A 226 -1.94 12.05 -11.28
C GLU A 226 -0.96 12.58 -10.22
N GLU A 227 -1.23 12.36 -8.93
CA GLU A 227 -0.30 12.74 -7.86
C GLU A 227 1.04 12.01 -7.98
N ILE A 228 1.02 10.68 -8.25
CA ILE A 228 2.25 9.91 -8.43
C ILE A 228 3.04 10.43 -9.64
N LEU A 229 2.38 10.66 -10.78
CA LEU A 229 3.01 11.22 -11.98
C LEU A 229 3.61 12.62 -11.73
N SER A 230 2.97 13.42 -10.89
CA SER A 230 3.48 14.73 -10.44
C SER A 230 4.76 14.57 -9.61
N ILE A 231 4.80 13.61 -8.68
CA ILE A 231 6.03 13.30 -7.93
C ILE A 231 7.14 12.90 -8.90
N LEU A 232 6.87 12.02 -9.87
CA LEU A 232 7.87 11.57 -10.85
C LEU A 232 8.41 12.72 -11.73
N ASN A 233 7.64 13.78 -11.98
CA ASN A 233 8.12 14.94 -12.74
C ASN A 233 9.22 15.73 -12.02
N ASN A 234 9.19 15.72 -10.69
CA ASN A 234 10.18 16.40 -9.85
C ASN A 234 11.47 15.58 -9.69
N LEU A 235 11.47 14.32 -10.14
CA LEU A 235 12.60 13.41 -10.05
C LEU A 235 13.38 13.35 -11.38
N PRO A 236 14.71 13.15 -11.34
CA PRO A 236 15.50 12.78 -12.50
C PRO A 236 15.00 11.46 -13.13
N THR A 237 14.92 11.41 -14.45
CA THR A 237 14.41 10.24 -15.19
C THR A 237 15.18 8.96 -14.88
N SER A 238 16.49 9.05 -14.65
CA SER A 238 17.34 7.91 -14.30
C SER A 238 16.98 7.24 -12.97
N ILE A 239 16.37 7.97 -12.05
CA ILE A 239 16.07 7.48 -10.68
C ILE A 239 14.79 6.64 -10.69
N TYR A 240 13.69 7.15 -11.24
CA TYR A 240 12.40 6.46 -11.18
C TYR A 240 12.16 5.48 -12.33
N GLN A 241 13.09 5.34 -13.28
CA GLN A 241 12.91 4.48 -14.44
C GLN A 241 12.66 3.01 -14.05
N SER A 242 13.25 2.54 -12.95
CA SER A 242 13.06 1.18 -12.42
C SER A 242 11.67 0.95 -11.80
N PHE A 243 10.96 2.00 -11.41
CA PHE A 243 9.61 1.93 -10.83
C PHE A 243 8.52 1.76 -11.90
N LEU A 244 8.71 2.37 -13.09
CA LEU A 244 7.71 2.40 -14.16
C LEU A 244 7.25 1.00 -14.64
N PRO A 245 8.14 -0.02 -14.79
CA PRO A 245 7.73 -1.36 -15.21
C PRO A 245 6.72 -2.04 -14.28
N THR A 246 6.70 -1.68 -13.00
CA THR A 246 5.71 -2.18 -12.05
C THR A 246 4.47 -1.29 -12.05
N PHE A 247 4.67 0.03 -11.97
CA PHE A 247 3.59 1.00 -11.80
C PHE A 247 2.65 1.11 -13.01
N VAL A 248 3.21 1.20 -14.22
CA VAL A 248 2.41 1.44 -15.44
C VAL A 248 1.50 0.26 -15.75
N PRO A 249 1.98 -1.01 -15.81
CA PRO A 249 1.11 -2.15 -16.09
C PRO A 249 0.06 -2.38 -14.99
N LEU A 250 0.44 -2.20 -13.72
CA LEU A 250 -0.49 -2.30 -12.59
C LEU A 250 -1.62 -1.28 -12.75
N THR A 251 -1.28 -0.02 -13.04
CA THR A 251 -2.29 1.02 -13.23
C THR A 251 -3.20 0.72 -14.42
N MET A 252 -2.65 0.22 -15.53
CA MET A 252 -3.47 -0.15 -16.69
C MET A 252 -4.40 -1.35 -16.43
N SER A 253 -4.04 -2.21 -15.47
CA SER A 253 -4.86 -3.36 -15.10
C SER A 253 -6.03 -2.99 -14.17
N TYR A 254 -5.83 -2.03 -13.26
CA TYR A 254 -6.84 -1.67 -12.26
C TYR A 254 -7.59 -0.37 -12.56
N VAL A 255 -6.94 0.59 -13.23
CA VAL A 255 -7.49 1.91 -13.58
C VAL A 255 -7.16 2.22 -15.06
N PRO A 256 -7.72 1.46 -16.01
CA PRO A 256 -7.45 1.67 -17.45
C PRO A 256 -7.91 3.06 -17.92
N SER A 257 -8.86 3.69 -17.22
CA SER A 257 -9.31 5.06 -17.50
C SER A 257 -8.22 6.12 -17.27
N ALA A 258 -7.14 5.79 -16.56
CA ALA A 258 -5.99 6.67 -16.39
C ALA A 258 -5.08 6.78 -17.64
N LEU A 259 -5.37 6.05 -18.73
CA LEU A 259 -4.61 6.11 -19.99
C LEU A 259 -4.35 7.55 -20.49
N PRO A 260 -5.33 8.48 -20.50
CA PRO A 260 -5.12 9.86 -20.96
C PRO A 260 -4.12 10.62 -20.10
N LEU A 261 -4.04 10.30 -18.80
CA LEU A 261 -3.06 10.90 -17.89
C LEU A 261 -1.65 10.50 -18.30
N PHE A 262 -1.41 9.21 -18.61
CA PHE A 262 -0.11 8.76 -19.10
C PHE A 262 0.26 9.37 -20.45
N VAL A 263 -0.70 9.50 -21.38
CA VAL A 263 -0.46 10.15 -22.68
C VAL A 263 -0.06 11.61 -22.50
N LYS A 264 -0.83 12.37 -21.72
CA LYS A 264 -0.54 13.79 -21.42
C LYS A 264 0.79 13.95 -20.68
N TRP A 265 1.05 13.09 -19.70
CA TRP A 265 2.28 13.09 -18.94
C TRP A 265 3.50 12.81 -19.83
N LEU A 266 3.41 11.82 -20.72
CA LEU A 266 4.47 11.48 -21.68
C LEU A 266 4.77 12.66 -22.63
N GLN A 267 3.74 13.28 -23.19
CA GLN A 267 3.90 14.48 -24.04
C GLN A 267 4.65 15.58 -23.28
N ASN A 268 4.20 15.92 -22.07
CA ASN A 268 4.86 16.91 -21.23
C ASN A 268 6.31 16.53 -20.90
N LYS A 269 6.58 15.25 -20.64
CA LYS A 269 7.93 14.78 -20.33
C LYS A 269 8.86 14.92 -21.52
N VAL A 270 8.40 14.67 -22.74
CA VAL A 270 9.21 14.88 -23.96
C VAL A 270 9.61 16.35 -24.11
N TYR A 271 8.70 17.30 -23.90
CA TYR A 271 9.03 18.73 -23.90
C TYR A 271 10.00 19.12 -22.77
N GLN A 272 9.94 18.46 -21.61
CA GLN A 272 10.91 18.67 -20.54
C GLN A 272 12.29 18.12 -20.89
N LEU A 273 12.36 16.97 -21.57
CA LEU A 273 13.62 16.38 -22.03
C LEU A 273 14.32 17.28 -23.06
N GLU A 274 13.58 17.88 -23.98
CA GLU A 274 14.12 18.86 -24.93
C GLU A 274 14.80 20.05 -24.21
N LYS A 275 14.17 20.55 -23.13
CA LYS A 275 14.69 21.69 -22.36
C LYS A 275 15.87 21.34 -21.46
N ARG A 276 15.82 20.18 -20.80
CA ARG A 276 16.80 19.78 -19.78
C ARG A 276 18.02 19.06 -20.37
N ASP A 277 17.85 18.37 -21.48
CA ASP A 277 18.87 17.54 -22.11
C ASP A 277 18.80 17.70 -23.63
N SER A 278 18.99 18.95 -24.09
CA SER A 278 19.00 19.32 -25.51
C SER A 278 20.12 18.64 -26.29
N PHE A 279 21.22 18.28 -25.61
CA PHE A 279 22.36 17.60 -26.24
C PHE A 279 21.99 16.19 -26.71
N ASN A 280 21.31 15.39 -25.90
CA ASN A 280 20.86 14.04 -26.29
C ASN A 280 19.46 14.02 -26.93
N PHE A 281 18.78 15.17 -27.01
CA PHE A 281 17.51 15.29 -27.71
C PHE A 281 17.72 15.25 -29.24
N PRO A 282 16.91 14.51 -30.01
CA PRO A 282 15.64 13.85 -29.65
C PRO A 282 15.74 12.37 -29.26
N ASP A 283 16.93 11.75 -29.28
CA ASP A 283 17.11 10.31 -29.01
C ASP A 283 16.61 9.89 -27.62
N ASN A 284 16.88 10.71 -26.60
CA ASN A 284 16.37 10.49 -25.25
C ASN A 284 14.83 10.49 -25.19
N GLY A 285 14.16 11.38 -25.93
CA GLY A 285 12.71 11.47 -26.04
C GLY A 285 12.10 10.27 -26.76
N ILE A 286 12.73 9.79 -27.84
CA ILE A 286 12.31 8.58 -28.56
C ILE A 286 12.42 7.37 -27.63
N ARG A 287 13.59 7.14 -27.03
CA ARG A 287 13.83 5.99 -26.15
C ARG A 287 12.85 5.96 -24.98
N PHE A 288 12.60 7.11 -24.35
CA PHE A 288 11.65 7.21 -23.24
C PHE A 288 10.21 6.93 -23.70
N SER A 289 9.80 7.48 -24.84
CA SER A 289 8.46 7.27 -25.39
C SER A 289 8.21 5.83 -25.80
N GLU A 290 9.17 5.18 -26.47
CA GLU A 290 9.09 3.75 -26.80
C GLU A 290 9.02 2.87 -25.55
N PHE A 291 9.78 3.21 -24.51
CA PHE A 291 9.75 2.51 -23.24
C PHE A 291 8.37 2.58 -22.58
N ILE A 292 7.77 3.78 -22.44
CA ILE A 292 6.43 3.95 -21.87
C ILE A 292 5.37 3.26 -22.73
N LEU A 293 5.42 3.43 -24.05
CA LEU A 293 4.50 2.78 -24.98
C LEU A 293 4.56 1.25 -24.85
N LYS A 294 5.74 0.67 -24.67
CA LYS A 294 5.89 -0.77 -24.42
C LYS A 294 5.22 -1.19 -23.12
N LEU A 295 5.35 -0.39 -22.05
CA LEU A 295 4.72 -0.68 -20.75
C LEU A 295 3.19 -0.57 -20.80
N LEU A 296 2.65 0.43 -21.49
CA LEU A 296 1.21 0.56 -21.70
C LEU A 296 0.62 -0.65 -22.45
N LYS A 297 1.37 -1.20 -23.41
CA LYS A 297 1.00 -2.40 -24.16
C LYS A 297 1.11 -3.71 -23.37
N VAL A 298 1.69 -3.74 -22.17
CA VAL A 298 1.72 -4.98 -21.37
C VAL A 298 0.29 -5.43 -20.98
N GLY A 299 -0.68 -4.50 -20.96
CA GLY A 299 -2.11 -4.81 -20.81
C GLY A 299 -2.83 -5.32 -22.07
N ASP A 300 -2.16 -5.40 -23.24
CA ASP A 300 -2.83 -5.57 -24.54
C ASP A 300 -3.61 -6.88 -24.73
N LYS A 301 -3.24 -7.97 -24.04
CA LYS A 301 -3.59 -9.29 -24.60
C LYS A 301 -4.94 -9.86 -24.20
N ALA A 302 -5.66 -9.30 -23.23
CA ALA A 302 -6.97 -9.86 -22.82
C ALA A 302 -7.98 -8.89 -22.18
N ASP A 303 -7.63 -7.64 -21.85
CA ASP A 303 -8.53 -6.77 -21.10
C ASP A 303 -9.38 -5.88 -22.01
N ILE A 304 -10.67 -6.22 -22.10
CA ILE A 304 -11.71 -5.47 -22.85
C ILE A 304 -11.80 -4.02 -22.36
N SER A 305 -11.58 -3.78 -21.07
CA SER A 305 -11.67 -2.45 -20.47
C SER A 305 -10.56 -1.52 -20.97
N PHE A 306 -9.33 -2.03 -21.10
CA PHE A 306 -8.20 -1.31 -21.68
C PHE A 306 -8.43 -1.00 -23.16
N GLN A 307 -8.86 -2.00 -23.95
CA GLN A 307 -9.14 -1.80 -25.38
C GLN A 307 -10.23 -0.75 -25.63
N ARG A 308 -11.27 -0.72 -24.78
CA ARG A 308 -12.29 0.33 -24.80
C ARG A 308 -11.66 1.70 -24.57
N GLN A 309 -10.75 1.84 -23.61
CA GLN A 309 -10.07 3.10 -23.33
C GLN A 309 -9.16 3.56 -24.47
N CYS A 310 -8.46 2.64 -25.15
CA CYS A 310 -7.70 2.98 -26.35
C CYS A 310 -8.61 3.52 -27.47
N THR A 311 -9.80 2.95 -27.63
CA THR A 311 -10.77 3.39 -28.64
C THR A 311 -11.34 4.78 -28.30
N LEU A 312 -11.70 5.00 -27.03
CA LEU A 312 -12.21 6.30 -26.56
C LEU A 312 -11.16 7.41 -26.65
N ASN A 313 -9.90 7.07 -26.41
CA ASN A 313 -8.80 8.04 -26.37
C ASN A 313 -7.92 7.99 -27.64
N LYS A 314 -8.50 7.53 -28.75
CA LYS A 314 -7.82 7.40 -30.03
C LYS A 314 -7.11 8.70 -30.45
N GLU A 315 -7.76 9.85 -30.30
CA GLU A 315 -7.15 11.14 -30.64
C GLU A 315 -5.87 11.44 -29.86
N GLY A 316 -5.82 11.06 -28.57
CA GLY A 316 -4.63 11.22 -27.74
C GLY A 316 -3.48 10.30 -28.19
N LEU A 317 -3.82 9.06 -28.55
CA LEU A 317 -2.86 8.09 -29.08
C LEU A 317 -2.38 8.47 -30.49
N ASP A 318 -3.24 9.05 -31.31
CA ASP A 318 -2.89 9.58 -32.63
C ASP A 318 -1.92 10.77 -32.47
N LYS A 319 -2.18 11.68 -31.51
CA LYS A 319 -1.24 12.76 -31.17
C LYS A 319 0.12 12.23 -30.70
N LEU A 320 0.14 11.14 -29.93
CA LEU A 320 1.38 10.50 -29.49
C LEU A 320 2.13 9.85 -30.68
N SER A 321 1.39 9.28 -31.64
CA SER A 321 1.97 8.75 -32.88
C SER A 321 2.58 9.87 -33.72
N THR A 322 1.90 11.01 -33.85
CA THR A 322 2.44 12.22 -34.50
C THR A 322 3.68 12.74 -33.78
N LEU A 323 3.69 12.75 -32.45
CA LEU A 323 4.86 13.13 -31.65
C LEU A 323 6.04 12.19 -31.92
N MET A 324 5.81 10.88 -31.98
CA MET A 324 6.84 9.89 -32.28
C MET A 324 7.44 10.08 -33.66
N GLU A 325 6.62 10.32 -34.69
CA GLU A 325 7.09 10.61 -36.04
C GLU A 325 7.85 11.94 -36.11
N ALA A 326 7.40 12.96 -35.37
CA ALA A 326 8.11 14.22 -35.25
C ALA A 326 9.51 14.05 -34.63
N LEU A 327 9.62 13.29 -33.53
CA LEU A 327 10.92 13.01 -32.90
C LEU A 327 11.88 12.26 -33.84
N LYS A 328 11.39 11.28 -34.60
CA LYS A 328 12.19 10.58 -35.62
C LYS A 328 12.63 11.52 -36.74
N GLY A 329 11.76 12.42 -37.18
CA GLY A 329 12.07 13.47 -38.16
C GLY A 329 13.15 14.43 -37.66
N LEU A 330 13.05 14.89 -36.41
CA LEU A 330 14.07 15.71 -35.76
C LEU A 330 15.42 14.99 -35.64
N ARG A 331 15.42 13.68 -35.34
CA ARG A 331 16.65 12.88 -35.30
C ARG A 331 17.34 12.86 -36.65
N ARG A 332 16.56 12.71 -37.71
CA ARG A 332 17.05 12.75 -39.09
C ARG A 332 17.68 14.10 -39.42
N LEU A 333 16.97 15.20 -39.12
CA LEU A 333 17.46 16.56 -39.30
C LEU A 333 18.78 16.81 -38.55
N LYS A 334 18.88 16.34 -37.31
CA LYS A 334 20.07 16.49 -36.48
C LYS A 334 21.25 15.66 -36.97
N ASN A 335 21.03 14.38 -37.32
CA ASN A 335 22.13 13.45 -37.63
C ASN A 335 22.60 13.57 -39.08
N GLU A 336 21.68 13.75 -40.04
CA GLU A 336 22.03 13.81 -41.47
C GLU A 336 22.41 15.24 -41.90
N PHE A 337 21.79 16.27 -41.30
CA PHE A 337 21.94 17.67 -41.75
C PHE A 337 22.49 18.61 -40.68
N ARG A 338 22.78 18.13 -39.46
CA ARG A 338 23.26 18.94 -38.31
C ARG A 338 22.32 20.10 -37.94
N LEU A 339 21.03 19.98 -38.25
CA LEU A 339 20.03 21.01 -37.99
C LEU A 339 19.32 20.74 -36.65
N ASN A 340 19.36 21.74 -35.77
CA ASN A 340 18.62 21.72 -34.51
C ASN A 340 17.36 22.55 -34.64
N VAL A 341 16.21 21.87 -34.74
CA VAL A 341 14.89 22.49 -34.80
C VAL A 341 14.13 22.18 -33.52
N PRO A 342 13.53 23.18 -32.85
CA PRO A 342 12.67 22.93 -31.70
C PRO A 342 11.46 22.07 -32.09
N LEU A 343 11.08 21.13 -31.23
CA LEU A 343 9.92 20.26 -31.42
C LEU A 343 8.63 21.06 -31.62
N SER A 344 8.48 22.17 -30.91
CA SER A 344 7.33 23.06 -31.08
C SER A 344 7.22 23.65 -32.48
N GLU A 345 8.34 23.94 -33.14
CA GLU A 345 8.34 24.44 -34.53
C GLU A 345 8.04 23.33 -35.53
N TYR A 346 8.57 22.13 -35.31
CA TYR A 346 8.29 20.97 -36.15
C TYR A 346 6.80 20.60 -36.14
N LEU A 347 6.16 20.67 -34.97
CA LEU A 347 4.74 20.34 -34.80
C LEU A 347 3.76 21.40 -35.36
N LYS A 348 4.20 22.62 -35.70
CA LYS A 348 3.35 23.62 -36.40
C LYS A 348 3.00 23.23 -37.84
N GLY A 349 3.64 22.17 -38.34
CA GLY A 349 3.33 21.56 -39.62
C GLY A 349 4.33 21.90 -40.73
N PRO A 350 4.21 21.24 -41.88
CA PRO A 350 5.25 21.21 -42.91
C PRO A 350 5.58 22.59 -43.49
N LYS A 351 4.57 23.44 -43.75
CA LYS A 351 4.78 24.80 -44.29
C LYS A 351 5.54 25.70 -43.31
N ALA A 352 5.21 25.65 -42.02
CA ALA A 352 5.90 26.43 -40.99
C ALA A 352 7.34 25.94 -40.81
N LEU A 353 7.54 24.62 -40.80
CA LEU A 353 8.86 24.02 -40.71
C LEU A 353 9.77 24.43 -41.87
N VAL A 354 9.27 24.42 -43.13
CA VAL A 354 10.06 24.86 -44.29
C VAL A 354 10.54 26.30 -44.12
N LYS A 355 9.68 27.21 -43.65
CA LYS A 355 10.05 28.61 -43.38
C LYS A 355 11.12 28.72 -42.30
N THR A 356 10.99 27.94 -41.22
CA THR A 356 12.01 27.89 -40.17
C THR A 356 13.33 27.37 -40.72
N LEU A 357 13.32 26.28 -41.48
CA LEU A 357 14.49 25.67 -42.10
C LEU A 357 15.23 26.62 -43.05
N LEU A 358 14.49 27.39 -43.86
CA LEU A 358 15.05 28.39 -44.78
C LEU A 358 15.79 29.54 -44.07
N ASN A 359 15.48 29.76 -42.80
CA ASN A 359 16.11 30.80 -41.98
C ASN A 359 17.27 30.30 -41.13
N ILE A 360 17.60 29.01 -41.18
CA ILE A 360 18.77 28.47 -40.46
C ILE A 360 20.05 28.88 -41.20
N ALA A 361 21.02 29.40 -40.45
CA ALA A 361 22.34 29.73 -40.99
C ALA A 361 23.15 28.45 -41.22
N MET A 362 23.65 28.27 -42.44
CA MET A 362 24.43 27.11 -42.87
C MET A 362 25.63 27.54 -43.71
N ALA A 363 26.65 26.70 -43.82
CA ALA A 363 27.69 26.91 -44.83
C ALA A 363 27.09 26.75 -46.24
N PRO A 364 27.52 27.54 -47.25
CA PRO A 364 26.97 27.49 -48.60
C PRO A 364 26.98 26.07 -49.22
N GLU A 365 28.04 25.31 -48.98
CA GLU A 365 28.23 23.96 -49.51
C GLU A 365 27.27 22.95 -48.86
N GLU A 366 27.00 23.10 -47.57
CA GLU A 366 26.03 22.28 -46.83
C GLU A 366 24.59 22.67 -47.20
N TYR A 367 24.35 23.94 -47.52
CA TYR A 367 23.03 24.45 -47.91
C TYR A 367 22.55 23.87 -49.23
N ASP A 368 23.42 23.78 -50.24
CA ASP A 368 23.08 23.19 -51.54
C ASP A 368 22.71 21.71 -51.43
N CYS A 369 23.45 20.96 -50.61
CA CYS A 369 23.17 19.56 -50.33
C CYS A 369 21.84 19.40 -49.59
N PHE A 370 21.62 20.17 -48.52
CA PHE A 370 20.38 20.18 -47.77
C PHE A 370 19.15 20.53 -48.64
N LEU A 371 19.28 21.54 -49.50
CA LEU A 371 18.17 22.00 -50.34
C LEU A 371 17.77 20.92 -51.37
N LYS A 372 18.74 20.28 -52.03
CA LYS A 372 18.50 19.24 -53.04
C LYS A 372 18.11 17.90 -52.44
N GLU A 373 18.81 17.46 -51.39
CA GLU A 373 18.66 16.10 -50.87
C GLU A 373 17.54 15.97 -49.85
N PHE A 374 17.23 17.03 -49.11
CA PHE A 374 16.20 17.03 -48.07
C PHE A 374 15.04 17.96 -48.39
N LEU A 375 15.27 19.27 -48.45
CA LEU A 375 14.18 20.26 -48.41
C LEU A 375 13.23 20.13 -49.60
N HIS A 376 13.78 20.00 -50.81
CA HIS A 376 12.98 19.83 -52.02
C HIS A 376 12.15 18.52 -51.99
N LYS A 377 12.76 17.41 -51.55
CA LYS A 377 12.05 16.13 -51.39
C LYS A 377 10.96 16.21 -50.31
N PHE A 378 11.26 16.87 -49.19
CA PHE A 378 10.33 17.09 -48.10
C PHE A 378 9.12 17.93 -48.54
N MET A 379 9.34 18.99 -49.31
CA MET A 379 8.26 19.83 -49.84
C MET A 379 7.35 19.05 -50.79
N ILE A 380 7.92 18.29 -51.73
CA ILE A 380 7.14 17.43 -52.64
C ILE A 380 6.34 16.38 -51.86
N GLN A 381 6.98 15.69 -50.90
CA GLN A 381 6.33 14.65 -50.09
C GLN A 381 5.16 15.20 -49.24
N ASN A 382 5.23 16.47 -48.85
CA ASN A 382 4.18 17.15 -48.08
C ASN A 382 3.22 17.99 -48.96
N GLN A 383 3.22 17.79 -50.29
CA GLN A 383 2.36 18.51 -51.24
C GLN A 383 2.51 20.04 -51.17
N ILE A 384 3.73 20.50 -50.91
CA ILE A 384 4.08 21.92 -50.90
C ILE A 384 4.75 22.25 -52.23
N GLU A 385 4.24 23.26 -52.93
CA GLU A 385 4.85 23.80 -54.15
C GLU A 385 6.14 24.59 -53.80
N PRO A 386 7.32 24.12 -54.22
CA PRO A 386 8.60 24.74 -53.85
C PRO A 386 8.69 26.20 -54.27
N ASP A 387 8.31 26.45 -55.52
CA ASP A 387 8.43 27.77 -56.15
C ASP A 387 7.55 28.81 -55.44
N GLU A 388 6.34 28.42 -55.00
CA GLU A 388 5.42 29.32 -54.31
C GLU A 388 6.00 29.78 -52.95
N ILE A 389 6.54 28.85 -52.15
CA ILE A 389 7.13 29.19 -50.85
C ILE A 389 8.43 29.97 -51.02
N PHE A 390 9.31 29.58 -51.93
CA PHE A 390 10.55 30.31 -52.15
C PHE A 390 10.27 31.74 -52.62
N LEU A 391 9.32 31.94 -53.54
CA LEU A 391 8.89 33.28 -53.96
C LEU A 391 8.34 34.12 -52.81
N GLN A 392 7.56 33.52 -51.91
CA GLN A 392 7.04 34.23 -50.73
C GLN A 392 8.15 34.66 -49.79
N GLU A 393 9.10 33.78 -49.46
CA GLU A 393 10.20 34.10 -48.54
C GLU A 393 11.20 35.10 -49.14
N ILE A 394 11.48 35.03 -50.45
CA ILE A 394 12.29 36.04 -51.16
C ILE A 394 11.62 37.42 -51.10
N LYS A 395 10.31 37.50 -51.33
CA LYS A 395 9.55 38.76 -51.22
C LYS A 395 9.59 39.34 -49.80
N VAL A 396 9.47 38.49 -48.77
CA VAL A 396 9.56 38.91 -47.36
C VAL A 396 10.97 39.43 -47.03
N ARG A 397 12.03 38.76 -47.48
CA ARG A 397 13.42 39.22 -47.28
C ARG A 397 13.71 40.55 -48.00
N ASN A 398 13.24 40.71 -49.24
CA ASN A 398 13.40 41.98 -49.98
C ASN A 398 12.64 43.14 -49.33
N ASN A 399 11.48 42.89 -48.72
CA ASN A 399 10.74 43.92 -47.98
C ASN A 399 11.39 44.29 -46.63
N ASN A 400 12.10 43.37 -45.98
CA ASN A 400 12.81 43.63 -44.73
C ASN A 400 14.17 44.35 -44.94
N ASN A 401 14.81 44.18 -46.10
CA ASN A 401 16.05 44.90 -46.45
C ASN A 401 15.81 46.34 -46.96
N ASN A 402 14.55 46.72 -47.19
CA ASN A 402 14.12 48.07 -47.60
C ASN A 402 13.56 48.90 -46.42
N LYS A 403 13.74 48.43 -45.18
CA LYS A 403 13.58 49.19 -43.93
C LYS A 403 14.92 49.24 -43.23
#